data_AF-A0A0D2M879-F1
#
_entry.id   AF-A0A0D2M879-F1
#
_cell.length_a   1.000
_cell.length_b   1.000
_cell.length_c   1.000
_cell.angle_alpha   90.00
_cell.angle_beta   90.00
_cell.angle_gamma   90.00
#
_symmetry.space_group_name_H-M   'P 1'
#
loop_
_entity.id
_entity.type
_entity.pdbx_description
1 polymer ?
#
loop_
_entity_poly.entity_id
_entity_poly.type
_entity_poly.pdbx_seq_one_letter_code
_entity_poly.pdbx_strand_id
1 'polypeptide(L)'
;MRAWVSQLLRELNNGEQTFEKVKRIDTKKLPVQVGPPTSLLLLGLRLNAVQRLDMISKIGNDSLRLDSAKPMQSSHRITQTIDPTTGDIRLDSQDYHNKLRYGADQRLAMKVDGTHGQFTVNGSVASVLGKAGYINTGPGDRKLTDKVVGTVISIGRDDPTTAEAQRAATILHILQGSEALLDESPWIQNIWFPDSDNTTLLWPKEWKQTTQLPRMPLRPPPPQPSKRPLNASQQLAVNTMVSETDEHRITIIQGPPGTGKTSVIASFVDVSVNSLNKDGIWLVAQSNVAVKNIAEKLITSGFTKWKILYFAFRHEHIYEKAIEDYLIRSDQFFESTSKSKLSGVSVILCTLSMLSNKFIYKFTSHIPLRTLVVDEASQIEIGQYISVFSKFKTTLRKACFIGDDKQLPPYGQEDLQDLQSIFEVPHLKKSALFLDTQYRMPPQIGKIISKAVYGNKLNSNPLHPVTDQVTACYFIDVGMGKESQASNGSFKNEYECQAVLQLAEKLQAKEIKFKIITPYAAQTTHIEESLKKENLNWADKCFNVDAFQGFFFF
;
A
#
# COMPACT_ATOMS: atom_id res chain seq x y z
N MET A 1 -5.65 19.81 -20.03
CA MET A 1 -7.05 19.99 -20.53
C MET A 1 -7.21 19.54 -21.98
N ARG A 2 -6.45 20.04 -22.97
CA ARG A 2 -6.55 19.57 -24.39
C ARG A 2 -6.25 18.07 -24.58
N ALA A 3 -5.20 17.54 -23.95
CA ALA A 3 -4.89 16.11 -24.01
C ALA A 3 -6.00 15.24 -23.39
N TRP A 4 -6.48 15.64 -22.22
CA TRP A 4 -7.58 14.98 -21.49
C TRP A 4 -8.89 14.97 -22.28
N VAL A 5 -9.25 16.09 -22.91
CA VAL A 5 -10.45 16.16 -23.75
C VAL A 5 -10.27 15.37 -25.06
N SER A 6 -9.09 15.39 -25.69
CA SER A 6 -8.84 14.65 -26.94
C SER A 6 -9.02 13.13 -26.84
N GLN A 7 -8.82 12.54 -25.65
CA GLN A 7 -9.07 11.11 -25.41
C GLN A 7 -10.55 10.80 -25.21
N LEU A 8 -11.29 11.64 -24.49
CA LEU A 8 -12.75 11.48 -24.26
C LEU A 8 -13.58 11.74 -25.52
N LEU A 9 -13.09 12.57 -26.46
CA LEU A 9 -13.81 12.90 -27.69
C LEU A 9 -14.00 11.70 -28.64
N ARG A 10 -13.17 10.66 -28.53
CA ARG A 10 -13.28 9.46 -29.38
C ARG A 10 -14.45 8.55 -29.01
N GLU A 11 -14.95 8.64 -27.77
CA GLU A 11 -16.04 7.79 -27.26
C GLU A 11 -17.42 8.44 -27.38
N LEU A 12 -17.48 9.72 -27.77
CA LEU A 12 -18.73 10.47 -27.92
C LEU A 12 -19.08 10.63 -29.40
N ASN A 13 -20.25 10.13 -29.82
CA ASN A 13 -20.82 10.50 -31.12
C ASN A 13 -20.97 12.03 -31.18
N ASN A 14 -20.31 12.67 -32.15
CA ASN A 14 -20.19 14.13 -32.29
C ASN A 14 -19.30 14.84 -31.24
N GLY A 15 -18.39 14.12 -30.57
CA GLY A 15 -17.44 14.71 -29.63
C GLY A 15 -16.71 15.91 -30.22
N GLU A 16 -16.06 15.72 -31.37
CA GLU A 16 -15.26 16.76 -32.06
C GLU A 16 -16.08 18.04 -32.35
N GLN A 17 -17.30 17.90 -32.87
CA GLN A 17 -18.22 19.03 -33.10
C GLN A 17 -18.70 19.69 -31.81
N THR A 18 -18.80 18.93 -30.71
CA THR A 18 -19.19 19.45 -29.40
C THR A 18 -18.04 20.24 -28.78
N PHE A 19 -16.80 19.78 -28.95
CA PHE A 19 -15.59 20.48 -28.50
C PHE A 19 -15.39 21.82 -29.21
N GLU A 20 -15.68 21.90 -30.51
CA GLU A 20 -15.64 23.17 -31.24
C GLU A 20 -16.66 24.19 -30.72
N LYS A 21 -17.78 23.72 -30.16
CA LYS A 21 -18.85 24.54 -29.58
C LYS A 21 -18.61 24.91 -28.11
N VAL A 22 -17.63 24.30 -27.43
CA VAL A 22 -17.30 24.64 -26.04
C VAL A 22 -16.75 26.07 -26.01
N LYS A 23 -17.35 26.90 -25.15
CA LYS A 23 -16.95 28.29 -24.93
C LYS A 23 -15.46 28.31 -24.55
N ARG A 24 -14.61 28.76 -25.46
CA ARG A 24 -13.16 28.82 -25.24
C ARG A 24 -12.90 29.64 -23.98
N ILE A 25 -12.20 29.06 -23.01
CA ILE A 25 -11.68 29.82 -21.89
C ILE A 25 -10.67 30.82 -22.48
N ASP A 26 -11.02 32.11 -22.44
CA ASP A 26 -10.13 33.17 -22.86
C ASP A 26 -9.01 33.29 -21.83
N THR A 27 -7.90 32.60 -22.12
CA THR A 27 -6.69 32.62 -21.28
C THR A 27 -6.06 34.01 -21.18
N LYS A 28 -6.49 34.99 -22.01
CA LYS A 28 -6.10 36.40 -21.87
C LYS A 28 -6.76 37.09 -20.66
N LYS A 29 -7.80 36.48 -20.07
CA LYS A 29 -8.49 36.97 -18.86
C LYS A 29 -8.04 36.26 -17.57
N LEU A 30 -7.18 35.25 -17.66
CA LEU A 30 -6.44 34.77 -16.49
C LEU A 30 -5.49 35.90 -16.04
N PRO A 31 -5.23 36.09 -14.74
CA PRO A 31 -4.56 37.28 -14.18
C PRO A 31 -3.05 37.34 -14.45
N VAL A 32 -2.64 37.18 -15.71
CA VAL A 32 -1.26 37.31 -16.18
C VAL A 32 -1.28 38.02 -17.53
N GLN A 33 -1.48 39.34 -17.52
CA GLN A 33 -1.15 40.16 -18.70
C GLN A 33 0.37 40.19 -18.86
N VAL A 34 0.89 39.68 -19.98
CA VAL A 34 2.31 39.87 -20.33
C VAL A 34 2.40 40.36 -21.78
N GLY A 35 3.09 41.49 -21.95
CA GLY A 35 3.46 42.07 -23.24
C GLY A 35 4.49 41.23 -24.02
N PRO A 36 5.03 41.76 -25.13
CA PRO A 36 5.87 41.01 -26.06
C PRO A 36 7.19 40.53 -25.41
N PRO A 37 7.80 39.47 -25.96
CA PRO A 37 8.72 38.59 -25.23
C PRO A 37 10.13 39.16 -25.14
N THR A 38 10.50 39.65 -23.96
CA THR A 38 11.90 39.94 -23.61
C THR A 38 12.13 39.61 -22.14
N SER A 39 12.65 38.41 -21.85
CA SER A 39 13.53 38.07 -20.70
C SER A 39 13.52 36.58 -20.35
N LEU A 40 14.66 36.07 -19.88
CA LEU A 40 14.85 34.73 -19.28
C LEU A 40 13.82 34.38 -18.19
N LEU A 41 13.26 35.39 -17.51
CA LEU A 41 12.17 35.26 -16.53
C LEU A 41 10.89 34.63 -17.13
N LEU A 42 10.52 35.00 -18.36
CA LEU A 42 9.36 34.42 -19.05
C LEU A 42 9.59 32.96 -19.44
N LEU A 43 10.83 32.60 -19.77
CA LEU A 43 11.20 31.21 -20.05
C LEU A 43 11.11 30.36 -18.78
N GLY A 44 11.64 30.87 -17.65
CA GLY A 44 11.55 30.22 -16.34
C GLY A 44 10.11 30.06 -15.84
N LEU A 45 9.26 31.08 -15.99
CA LEU A 45 7.83 31.00 -15.66
C LEU A 45 7.09 29.97 -16.53
N ARG A 46 7.42 29.89 -17.83
CA ARG A 46 6.85 28.88 -18.74
C ARG A 46 7.33 27.47 -18.40
N LEU A 47 8.61 27.27 -18.11
CA LEU A 47 9.17 25.98 -17.71
C LEU A 47 8.52 25.46 -16.41
N ASN A 48 8.38 26.32 -15.41
CA ASN A 48 7.70 25.99 -14.16
C ASN A 48 6.22 25.62 -14.38
N ALA A 49 5.51 26.35 -15.26
CA ALA A 49 4.13 26.04 -15.59
C ALA A 49 3.98 24.68 -16.30
N VAL A 50 4.92 24.34 -17.19
CA VAL A 50 4.93 23.05 -17.90
C VAL A 50 5.16 21.90 -16.91
N GLN A 51 6.17 21.99 -16.05
CA GLN A 51 6.45 20.95 -15.04
C GLN A 51 5.25 20.70 -14.11
N ARG A 52 4.55 21.77 -13.72
CA ARG A 52 3.34 21.68 -12.89
C ARG A 52 2.20 20.97 -13.60
N LEU A 53 1.98 21.29 -14.87
CA LEU A 53 0.98 20.61 -15.69
C LEU A 53 1.36 19.15 -15.95
N ASP A 54 2.65 18.85 -16.11
CA ASP A 54 3.15 17.48 -16.27
C ASP A 54 2.89 16.66 -15.01
N MET A 55 3.17 17.20 -13.83
CA MET A 55 2.83 16.55 -12.55
C MET A 55 1.32 16.24 -12.46
N ILE A 56 0.47 17.25 -12.68
CA ILE A 56 -0.99 17.06 -12.61
C ILE A 56 -1.44 16.02 -13.65
N SER A 57 -0.94 16.12 -14.88
CA SER A 57 -1.28 15.22 -15.96
C SER A 57 -0.85 13.78 -15.66
N LYS A 58 0.35 13.59 -15.09
CA LYS A 58 0.86 12.28 -14.72
C LYS A 58 0.00 11.64 -13.62
N ILE A 59 -0.24 12.34 -12.52
CA ILE A 59 -1.07 11.83 -11.40
C ILE A 59 -2.50 11.50 -11.86
N GLY A 60 -3.09 12.38 -12.67
CA GLY A 60 -4.44 12.19 -13.21
C GLY A 60 -4.51 11.00 -14.17
N ASN A 61 -3.56 10.88 -15.10
CA ASN A 61 -3.51 9.81 -16.08
C ASN A 61 -3.24 8.45 -15.42
N ASP A 62 -2.31 8.39 -14.47
CA ASP A 62 -2.01 7.16 -13.73
C ASP A 62 -3.22 6.69 -12.93
N SER A 63 -3.94 7.60 -12.29
CA SER A 63 -5.19 7.26 -11.60
C SER A 63 -6.26 6.69 -12.55
N LEU A 64 -6.42 7.29 -13.74
CA LEU A 64 -7.38 6.83 -14.76
C LEU A 64 -6.99 5.47 -15.35
N ARG A 65 -5.69 5.27 -15.60
CA ARG A 65 -5.15 4.01 -16.12
C ARG A 65 -5.29 2.89 -15.10
N LEU A 66 -4.99 3.14 -13.83
CA LEU A 66 -5.20 2.19 -12.73
C LEU A 66 -6.67 1.82 -12.59
N ASP A 67 -7.58 2.79 -12.74
CA ASP A 67 -9.01 2.51 -12.71
C ASP A 67 -9.48 1.70 -13.92
N SER A 68 -8.94 1.99 -15.10
CA SER A 68 -9.26 1.28 -16.35
C SER A 68 -8.72 -0.15 -16.40
N ALA A 69 -7.67 -0.45 -15.64
CA ALA A 69 -7.11 -1.79 -15.48
C ALA A 69 -7.94 -2.68 -14.54
N LYS A 70 -8.88 -2.11 -13.75
CA LYS A 70 -9.75 -2.90 -12.89
C LYS A 70 -10.68 -3.80 -13.73
N PRO A 71 -10.92 -5.06 -13.31
CA PRO A 71 -11.74 -5.98 -14.07
C PRO A 71 -13.20 -5.48 -14.14
N MET A 72 -13.78 -5.50 -15.35
CA MET A 72 -15.18 -5.12 -15.60
C MET A 72 -16.19 -6.13 -15.02
N GLN A 73 -15.72 -7.32 -14.65
CA GLN A 73 -16.49 -8.35 -13.98
C GLN A 73 -15.68 -8.95 -12.84
N SER A 74 -16.27 -9.01 -11.64
CA SER A 74 -15.65 -9.66 -10.48
C SER A 74 -16.57 -10.73 -9.93
N SER A 75 -16.04 -11.93 -9.72
CA SER A 75 -16.77 -13.04 -9.09
C SER A 75 -16.58 -13.00 -7.57
N HIS A 76 -17.68 -13.06 -6.83
CA HIS A 76 -17.73 -12.92 -5.39
C HIS A 76 -18.06 -14.27 -4.75
N ARG A 77 -17.20 -14.74 -3.84
CA ARG A 77 -17.56 -15.81 -2.90
C ARG A 77 -18.31 -15.20 -1.73
N ILE A 78 -19.49 -15.76 -1.43
CA ILE A 78 -20.45 -15.17 -0.51
C ILE A 78 -21.09 -16.25 0.36
N THR A 79 -21.60 -15.83 1.51
CA THR A 79 -22.51 -16.62 2.33
C THR A 79 -23.83 -15.87 2.41
N GLN A 80 -24.93 -16.60 2.20
CA GLN A 80 -26.26 -16.04 2.25
C GLN A 80 -26.80 -16.11 3.68
N THR A 81 -27.24 -14.96 4.19
CA THR A 81 -27.99 -14.86 5.45
C THR A 81 -29.31 -14.18 5.13
N ILE A 82 -30.43 -14.71 5.63
CA ILE A 82 -31.75 -14.11 5.46
C ILE A 82 -32.09 -13.38 6.74
N ASP A 83 -32.47 -12.10 6.64
CA ASP A 83 -33.02 -11.39 7.80
C ASP A 83 -34.39 -11.99 8.15
N PRO A 84 -34.57 -12.59 9.33
CA PRO A 84 -35.81 -13.27 9.70
C PRO A 84 -37.01 -12.32 9.87
N THR A 85 -36.75 -11.01 9.93
CA THR A 85 -37.75 -9.96 10.20
C THR A 85 -38.19 -9.24 8.92
N THR A 86 -37.25 -8.95 8.01
CA THR A 86 -37.54 -8.22 6.76
C THR A 86 -37.64 -9.13 5.54
N GLY A 87 -37.09 -10.35 5.60
CA GLY A 87 -36.98 -11.26 4.46
C GLY A 87 -35.92 -10.83 3.44
N ASP A 88 -35.12 -9.80 3.75
CA ASP A 88 -34.06 -9.31 2.88
C ASP A 88 -32.88 -10.30 2.85
N ILE A 89 -32.29 -10.43 1.66
CA ILE A 89 -31.11 -11.26 1.45
C ILE A 89 -29.88 -10.43 1.75
N ARG A 90 -29.18 -10.82 2.81
CA ARG A 90 -27.86 -10.33 3.16
C ARG A 90 -26.83 -11.29 2.57
N LEU A 91 -25.94 -10.77 1.74
CA LEU A 91 -24.80 -11.52 1.24
C LEU A 91 -23.53 -11.09 1.97
N ASP A 92 -22.96 -11.99 2.75
CA ASP A 92 -21.69 -11.77 3.43
C ASP A 92 -20.54 -12.23 2.54
N SER A 93 -19.69 -11.31 2.08
CA SER A 93 -18.52 -11.63 1.27
C SER A 93 -17.50 -12.45 2.08
N GLN A 94 -17.02 -13.56 1.51
CA GLN A 94 -15.98 -14.41 2.11
C GLN A 94 -14.57 -13.89 1.80
N ASP A 95 -14.38 -13.33 0.60
CA ASP A 95 -13.09 -12.81 0.12
C ASP A 95 -13.08 -11.28 0.06
N TYR A 96 -11.97 -10.67 0.50
CA TYR A 96 -11.83 -9.21 0.47
C TYR A 96 -11.52 -8.66 -0.93
N HIS A 97 -10.64 -9.34 -1.69
CA HIS A 97 -10.24 -8.88 -3.03
C HIS A 97 -11.46 -8.72 -3.95
N ASN A 98 -12.41 -9.64 -3.82
CA ASN A 98 -13.68 -9.60 -4.53
C ASN A 98 -14.83 -9.40 -3.54
N LYS A 99 -14.76 -8.36 -2.70
CA LYS A 99 -15.90 -7.97 -1.86
C LYS A 99 -16.94 -7.23 -2.70
N LEU A 100 -18.22 -7.42 -2.40
CA LEU A 100 -19.28 -6.57 -2.95
C LEU A 100 -19.05 -5.11 -2.55
N ARG A 101 -19.12 -4.22 -3.54
CA ARG A 101 -19.10 -2.77 -3.36
C ARG A 101 -20.39 -2.18 -3.85
N TYR A 102 -20.69 -0.96 -3.40
CA TYR A 102 -21.71 -0.18 -4.05
C TYR A 102 -21.08 0.46 -5.29
N GLY A 103 -21.82 0.46 -6.40
CA GLY A 103 -21.49 1.21 -7.60
C GLY A 103 -22.78 1.66 -8.25
N ALA A 104 -22.89 2.95 -8.57
CA ALA A 104 -24.12 3.50 -9.16
C ALA A 104 -24.47 2.82 -10.50
N ASP A 105 -23.44 2.44 -11.26
CA ASP A 105 -23.55 1.77 -12.57
C ASP A 105 -23.30 0.25 -12.49
N GLN A 106 -23.11 -0.29 -11.28
CA GLN A 106 -22.83 -1.70 -11.08
C GLN A 106 -24.12 -2.53 -11.06
N ARG A 107 -24.11 -3.63 -11.82
CA ARG A 107 -25.18 -4.64 -11.80
C ARG A 107 -24.64 -5.93 -11.21
N LEU A 108 -25.47 -6.66 -10.49
CA LEU A 108 -25.18 -7.99 -10.03
C LEU A 108 -25.89 -9.02 -10.90
N ALA A 109 -25.16 -10.05 -11.30
CA ALA A 109 -25.70 -11.28 -11.87
C ALA A 109 -25.44 -12.42 -10.89
N MET A 110 -26.51 -13.01 -10.38
CA MET A 110 -26.46 -14.06 -9.36
C MET A 110 -26.95 -15.37 -9.94
N LYS A 111 -26.13 -16.42 -9.88
CA LYS A 111 -26.58 -17.78 -10.19
C LYS A 111 -27.28 -18.35 -8.97
N VAL A 112 -28.54 -18.72 -9.13
CA VAL A 112 -29.41 -19.20 -8.05
C VAL A 112 -29.84 -20.63 -8.35
N ASP A 113 -29.65 -21.52 -7.37
CA ASP A 113 -30.14 -22.88 -7.38
C ASP A 113 -31.56 -22.91 -6.80
N GLY A 114 -32.54 -23.30 -7.62
CA GLY A 114 -33.92 -23.51 -7.20
C GLY A 114 -34.36 -24.96 -7.38
N THR A 115 -35.56 -25.28 -6.89
CA THR A 115 -36.18 -26.62 -6.96
C THR A 115 -36.34 -27.17 -8.38
N HIS A 116 -36.33 -26.31 -9.40
CA HIS A 116 -36.50 -26.67 -10.82
C HIS A 116 -35.24 -26.42 -11.68
N GLY A 117 -34.07 -26.23 -11.06
CA GLY A 117 -32.78 -26.03 -11.74
C GLY A 117 -32.14 -24.66 -11.49
N GLN A 118 -31.01 -24.42 -12.16
CA GLN A 118 -30.26 -23.16 -12.07
C GLN A 118 -30.83 -22.06 -12.95
N PHE A 119 -30.94 -20.85 -12.42
CA PHE A 119 -31.30 -19.67 -13.18
C PHE A 119 -30.54 -18.43 -12.68
N THR A 120 -30.45 -17.40 -13.53
CA THR A 120 -29.74 -16.16 -13.20
C THR A 120 -30.71 -15.08 -12.75
N VAL A 121 -30.40 -14.41 -11.65
CA VAL A 121 -31.13 -13.25 -11.12
C VAL A 121 -30.25 -12.02 -11.23
N ASN A 122 -30.78 -10.97 -11.85
CA ASN A 122 -30.12 -9.68 -11.91
C ASN A 122 -30.56 -8.80 -10.74
N GLY A 123 -29.64 -7.99 -10.21
CA GLY A 123 -29.93 -7.04 -9.15
C GLY A 123 -28.90 -5.91 -9.11
N SER A 124 -28.95 -5.12 -8.05
CA SER A 124 -27.93 -4.10 -7.72
C SER A 124 -27.60 -4.15 -6.24
N VAL A 125 -26.42 -3.65 -5.87
CA VAL A 125 -26.06 -3.47 -4.47
C VAL A 125 -26.76 -2.23 -3.96
N ALA A 126 -27.67 -2.38 -2.99
CA ALA A 126 -28.37 -1.26 -2.38
C ALA A 126 -27.50 -0.52 -1.36
N SER A 127 -26.79 -1.28 -0.54
CA SER A 127 -25.81 -0.75 0.41
C SER A 127 -24.81 -1.83 0.82
N VAL A 128 -23.67 -1.40 1.35
CA VAL A 128 -22.66 -2.30 1.90
C VAL A 128 -22.32 -1.84 3.31
N LEU A 129 -22.79 -2.58 4.30
CA LEU A 129 -22.36 -2.42 5.69
C LEU A 129 -21.41 -3.56 5.99
N GLY A 130 -20.23 -3.42 5.42
CA GLY A 130 -19.16 -4.30 5.77
C GLY A 130 -18.98 -5.55 4.97
N LYS A 131 -18.99 -6.75 5.59
CA LYS A 131 -18.96 -8.00 4.82
C LYS A 131 -20.34 -8.18 4.16
N ALA A 132 -21.37 -7.61 4.78
CA ALA A 132 -22.74 -7.58 4.32
C ALA A 132 -22.93 -6.61 3.15
N GLY A 133 -23.24 -7.15 1.98
CA GLY A 133 -23.91 -6.46 0.89
C GLY A 133 -25.42 -6.71 0.98
N TYR A 134 -26.19 -5.65 0.93
CA TYR A 134 -27.66 -5.70 0.81
C TYR A 134 -28.02 -5.53 -0.66
N ILE A 135 -28.80 -6.46 -1.20
CA ILE A 135 -29.11 -6.50 -2.63
C ILE A 135 -30.55 -6.06 -2.88
N ASN A 136 -30.72 -5.24 -3.90
CA ASN A 136 -32.02 -4.95 -4.48
C ASN A 136 -32.20 -5.76 -5.78
N THR A 137 -33.23 -6.60 -5.86
CA THR A 137 -33.56 -7.39 -7.06
C THR A 137 -34.64 -6.77 -7.96
N GLY A 138 -34.99 -5.50 -7.73
CA GLY A 138 -35.98 -4.75 -8.51
C GLY A 138 -37.43 -4.92 -8.04
N PRO A 139 -38.39 -4.14 -8.60
CA PRO A 139 -39.79 -4.19 -8.19
C PRO A 139 -40.48 -5.43 -8.78
N GLY A 140 -40.80 -6.37 -7.90
CA GLY A 140 -41.39 -7.66 -8.24
C GLY A 140 -40.78 -8.72 -7.34
N ASP A 141 -41.60 -9.27 -6.45
CA ASP A 141 -41.30 -10.10 -5.28
C ASP A 141 -40.59 -11.44 -5.64
N ARG A 142 -39.39 -11.40 -6.23
CA ARG A 142 -38.50 -12.56 -6.35
C ARG A 142 -37.77 -12.75 -5.02
N LYS A 143 -38.53 -13.03 -3.96
CA LYS A 143 -37.97 -13.45 -2.67
C LYS A 143 -37.08 -14.68 -2.93
N LEU A 144 -35.77 -14.53 -2.73
CA LEU A 144 -34.81 -15.65 -2.75
C LEU A 144 -34.77 -16.35 -1.38
N THR A 145 -35.82 -16.20 -0.57
CA THR A 145 -35.92 -16.72 0.80
C THR A 145 -35.77 -18.24 0.86
N ASP A 146 -36.19 -18.97 -0.20
CA ASP A 146 -36.09 -20.43 -0.28
C ASP A 146 -35.08 -20.90 -1.34
N LYS A 147 -34.11 -20.04 -1.70
CA LYS A 147 -33.17 -20.33 -2.80
C LYS A 147 -31.73 -20.09 -2.39
N VAL A 148 -30.84 -20.95 -2.86
CA VAL A 148 -29.40 -20.86 -2.57
C VAL A 148 -28.74 -20.02 -3.65
N VAL A 149 -28.13 -18.91 -3.26
CA VAL A 149 -27.31 -18.09 -4.14
C VAL A 149 -25.91 -18.69 -4.21
N GLY A 150 -25.54 -19.24 -5.36
CA GLY A 150 -24.25 -19.92 -5.55
C GLY A 150 -23.12 -18.96 -5.90
N THR A 151 -23.16 -18.37 -7.10
CA THR A 151 -22.11 -17.43 -7.57
C THR A 151 -22.71 -16.06 -7.81
N VAL A 152 -22.08 -15.02 -7.26
CA VAL A 152 -22.44 -13.63 -7.55
C VAL A 152 -21.34 -12.99 -8.36
N ILE A 153 -21.72 -12.36 -9.46
CA ILE A 153 -20.83 -11.66 -10.38
C ILE A 153 -21.28 -10.21 -10.39
N SER A 154 -20.39 -9.29 -10.01
CA SER A 154 -20.60 -7.89 -10.32
C SER A 154 -20.18 -7.61 -11.76
N ILE A 155 -20.97 -6.79 -12.45
CA ILE A 155 -20.76 -6.35 -13.82
C ILE A 155 -20.79 -4.82 -13.80
N GLY A 156 -19.71 -4.20 -14.26
CA GLY A 156 -19.50 -2.75 -14.16
C GLY A 156 -18.38 -2.40 -13.18
N ARG A 157 -17.94 -1.15 -13.21
CA ARG A 157 -16.83 -0.67 -12.37
C ARG A 157 -17.32 -0.36 -10.97
N ASP A 158 -16.47 -0.64 -9.99
CA ASP A 158 -16.67 -0.20 -8.61
C ASP A 158 -16.55 1.32 -8.52
N ASP A 159 -17.33 1.94 -7.63
CA ASP A 159 -17.12 3.35 -7.28
C ASP A 159 -15.70 3.57 -6.71
N PRO A 160 -15.13 4.78 -6.91
CA PRO A 160 -13.82 5.10 -6.36
C PRO A 160 -13.82 4.97 -4.84
N THR A 161 -12.76 4.38 -4.31
CA THR A 161 -12.48 4.36 -2.87
C THR A 161 -12.36 5.79 -2.34
N THR A 162 -12.55 5.97 -1.03
CA THR A 162 -12.40 7.30 -0.40
C THR A 162 -11.03 7.94 -0.66
N ALA A 163 -9.97 7.14 -0.75
CA ALA A 163 -8.63 7.62 -1.09
C ALA A 163 -8.51 8.09 -2.55
N GLU A 164 -9.10 7.34 -3.50
CA GLU A 164 -9.17 7.73 -4.91
C GLU A 164 -10.01 9.00 -5.08
N ALA A 165 -11.19 9.06 -4.47
CA ALA A 165 -12.08 10.22 -4.52
C ALA A 165 -11.42 11.47 -3.91
N GLN A 166 -10.75 11.34 -2.76
CA GLN A 166 -10.05 12.49 -2.15
C GLN A 166 -8.88 12.96 -3.01
N ARG A 167 -8.12 12.05 -3.63
CA ARG A 167 -7.02 12.41 -4.54
C ARG A 167 -7.56 13.14 -5.77
N ALA A 168 -8.62 12.64 -6.39
CA ALA A 168 -9.30 13.30 -7.51
C ALA A 168 -9.80 14.70 -7.11
N ALA A 169 -10.38 14.84 -5.91
CA ALA A 169 -10.80 16.13 -5.38
C ALA A 169 -9.63 17.11 -5.18
N THR A 170 -8.50 16.66 -4.59
CA THR A 170 -7.30 17.51 -4.45
C THR A 170 -6.79 17.99 -5.82
N ILE A 171 -6.72 17.10 -6.83
CA ILE A 171 -6.31 17.50 -8.18
C ILE A 171 -7.30 18.50 -8.79
N LEU A 172 -8.61 18.29 -8.60
CA LEU A 172 -9.63 19.23 -9.06
C LEU A 172 -9.47 20.59 -8.40
N HIS A 173 -9.24 20.64 -7.08
CA HIS A 173 -9.06 21.89 -6.35
C HIS A 173 -7.82 22.67 -6.79
N ILE A 174 -6.72 21.97 -7.12
CA ILE A 174 -5.53 22.55 -7.73
C ILE A 174 -5.88 23.15 -9.10
N LEU A 175 -6.56 22.39 -9.97
CA LEU A 175 -6.95 22.86 -11.31
C LEU A 175 -7.91 24.05 -11.29
N GLN A 176 -8.76 24.14 -10.26
CA GLN A 176 -9.68 25.25 -10.04
C GLN A 176 -9.00 26.48 -9.41
N GLY A 177 -7.74 26.36 -8.98
CA GLY A 177 -7.04 27.43 -8.24
C GLY A 177 -7.57 27.66 -6.82
N SER A 178 -8.47 26.79 -6.33
CA SER A 178 -9.00 26.84 -4.96
C SER A 178 -8.01 26.31 -3.92
N GLU A 179 -6.96 25.61 -4.37
CA GLU A 179 -5.89 25.12 -3.53
C GLU A 179 -4.55 25.45 -4.18
N ALA A 180 -3.79 26.36 -3.58
CA ALA A 180 -2.45 26.74 -4.02
C ALA A 180 -1.39 25.70 -3.61
N LEU A 181 -1.73 24.40 -3.62
CA LEU A 181 -0.86 23.33 -3.12
C LEU A 181 0.45 23.25 -3.90
N LEU A 182 0.40 23.48 -5.22
CA LEU A 182 1.58 23.47 -6.06
C LEU A 182 2.53 24.62 -5.73
N ASP A 183 2.07 25.74 -5.18
CA ASP A 183 2.92 26.91 -4.88
C ASP A 183 3.31 26.98 -3.41
N GLU A 184 2.39 26.65 -2.51
CA GLU A 184 2.53 26.89 -1.08
C GLU A 184 3.01 25.66 -0.31
N SER A 185 2.86 24.45 -0.86
CA SER A 185 3.24 23.24 -0.13
C SER A 185 4.75 23.00 -0.26
N PRO A 186 5.53 23.12 0.84
CA PRO A 186 6.96 22.80 0.79
C PRO A 186 7.20 21.31 0.51
N TRP A 187 6.22 20.44 0.81
CA TRP A 187 6.29 19.02 0.45
C TRP A 187 6.20 18.82 -1.06
N ILE A 188 5.25 19.49 -1.72
CA ILE A 188 5.10 19.36 -3.18
C ILE A 188 6.31 19.97 -3.89
N GLN A 189 6.75 21.15 -3.45
CA GLN A 189 7.95 21.81 -3.98
C GLN A 189 9.18 20.90 -3.87
N ASN A 190 9.49 20.39 -2.68
CA ASN A 190 10.68 19.56 -2.50
C ASN A 190 10.64 18.20 -3.18
N ILE A 191 9.46 17.64 -3.48
CA ILE A 191 9.34 16.32 -4.11
C ILE A 191 9.27 16.42 -5.64
N TRP A 192 8.47 17.35 -6.19
CA TRP A 192 8.21 17.43 -7.64
C TRP A 192 8.91 18.59 -8.34
N PHE A 193 9.30 19.65 -7.61
CA PHE A 193 9.90 20.86 -8.17
C PHE A 193 11.20 21.22 -7.43
N PRO A 194 12.20 20.32 -7.43
CA PRO A 194 13.47 20.61 -6.78
C PRO A 194 14.14 21.84 -7.40
N ASP A 195 14.88 22.58 -6.57
CA ASP A 195 15.66 23.73 -7.02
C ASP A 195 16.78 23.31 -7.99
N SER A 196 17.40 24.28 -8.69
CA SER A 196 18.39 24.05 -9.76
C SER A 196 19.51 23.08 -9.40
N ASP A 197 19.90 23.07 -8.12
CA ASP A 197 21.03 22.30 -7.61
C ASP A 197 20.64 20.87 -7.23
N ASN A 198 19.34 20.51 -7.29
CA ASN A 198 18.78 19.17 -7.06
C ASN A 198 19.29 18.46 -5.79
N THR A 199 19.70 19.22 -4.78
CA THR A 199 20.37 18.71 -3.57
C THR A 199 19.88 19.38 -2.30
N THR A 200 19.49 20.65 -2.36
CA THR A 200 19.02 21.41 -1.19
C THR A 200 17.50 21.35 -1.09
N LEU A 201 16.99 20.88 0.05
CA LEU A 201 15.56 20.94 0.37
C LEU A 201 15.22 22.31 0.97
N LEU A 202 14.21 22.98 0.43
CA LEU A 202 13.78 24.31 0.84
C LEU A 202 12.56 24.23 1.74
N TRP A 203 12.68 24.74 2.96
CA TRP A 203 11.61 24.71 3.95
C TRP A 203 11.26 26.10 4.47
N PRO A 204 10.01 26.31 4.93
CA PRO A 204 9.59 27.60 5.49
C PRO A 204 10.47 28.00 6.67
N LYS A 205 10.82 29.29 6.76
CA LYS A 205 11.73 29.79 7.81
C LYS A 205 11.15 29.58 9.21
N GLU A 206 9.83 29.57 9.33
CA GLU A 206 9.11 29.32 10.59
C GLU A 206 9.37 27.90 11.11
N TRP A 207 9.76 26.96 10.24
CA TRP A 207 10.10 25.60 10.63
C TRP A 207 11.51 25.49 11.20
N LYS A 208 12.36 26.53 11.05
CA LYS A 208 13.76 26.55 11.50
C LYS A 208 13.95 26.75 13.01
N GLN A 209 12.89 26.76 13.82
CA GLN A 209 13.06 26.91 15.27
C GLN A 209 13.34 25.58 15.98
N THR A 210 14.58 25.49 16.48
CA THR A 210 15.12 24.59 17.54
C THR A 210 15.24 23.12 17.14
N THR A 211 16.44 22.57 16.92
CA THR A 211 17.38 22.24 18.00
C THR A 211 18.73 21.82 17.40
N GLN A 212 19.83 22.16 18.08
CA GLN A 212 21.07 21.38 17.97
C GLN A 212 20.70 19.89 18.06
N LEU A 213 21.30 19.02 17.23
CA LEU A 213 21.20 17.56 17.41
C LEU A 213 21.16 17.27 18.91
N PRO A 214 20.08 16.65 19.45
CA PRO A 214 20.07 16.32 20.87
C PRO A 214 21.36 15.55 21.12
N ARG A 215 22.19 16.03 22.05
CA ARG A 215 23.33 15.25 22.53
C ARG A 215 22.72 13.96 23.03
N MET A 216 22.84 12.90 22.22
CA MET A 216 22.36 11.58 22.62
C MET A 216 22.98 11.30 23.99
N PRO A 217 22.26 10.68 24.93
CA PRO A 217 22.93 10.15 26.10
C PRO A 217 24.09 9.28 25.59
N LEU A 218 25.32 9.63 25.99
CA LEU A 218 26.53 8.85 25.73
C LEU A 218 26.39 7.41 26.26
N ARG A 219 25.35 7.15 27.06
CA ARG A 219 24.91 5.84 27.45
C ARG A 219 23.90 5.28 26.44
N PRO A 220 24.23 4.20 25.72
CA PRO A 220 23.18 3.38 25.12
C PRO A 220 22.17 3.00 26.20
N PRO A 221 20.88 2.84 25.86
CA PRO A 221 19.92 2.24 26.79
C PRO A 221 20.52 0.95 27.34
N PRO A 222 20.33 0.62 28.63
CA PRO A 222 20.87 -0.61 29.21
C PRO A 222 20.50 -1.76 28.26
N PRO A 223 21.48 -2.59 27.85
CA PRO A 223 21.22 -3.65 26.89
C PRO A 223 20.09 -4.50 27.44
N GLN A 224 18.92 -4.40 26.82
CA GLN A 224 17.87 -5.34 27.13
C GLN A 224 18.37 -6.69 26.63
N PRO A 225 18.45 -7.72 27.48
CA PRO A 225 19.15 -8.97 27.17
C PRO A 225 18.60 -9.71 25.93
N SER A 226 17.45 -9.30 25.39
CA SER A 226 16.79 -9.86 24.21
C SER A 226 16.94 -9.06 22.90
N LYS A 227 17.56 -7.86 22.90
CA LYS A 227 17.64 -7.00 21.70
C LYS A 227 19.04 -6.99 21.08
N ARG A 228 19.13 -7.47 19.84
CA ARG A 228 20.32 -7.30 19.00
C ARG A 228 20.59 -5.79 18.82
N PRO A 229 21.84 -5.31 18.99
CA PRO A 229 22.19 -3.93 18.69
C PRO A 229 22.04 -3.62 17.20
N LEU A 230 21.70 -2.38 16.88
CA LEU A 230 21.68 -1.89 15.50
C LEU A 230 23.11 -1.85 14.95
N ASN A 231 23.26 -2.19 13.67
CA ASN A 231 24.53 -1.97 12.97
C ASN A 231 24.70 -0.49 12.58
N ALA A 232 25.85 -0.14 12.00
CA ALA A 232 26.17 1.24 11.63
C ALA A 232 25.16 1.85 10.63
N SER A 233 24.76 1.11 9.58
CA SER A 233 23.80 1.61 8.58
C SER A 233 22.40 1.84 9.17
N GLN A 234 21.95 0.93 10.05
CA GLN A 234 20.68 1.04 10.76
C GLN A 234 20.70 2.19 11.76
N GLN A 235 21.81 2.38 12.50
CA GLN A 235 21.96 3.48 13.45
C GLN A 235 21.96 4.83 12.72
N LEU A 236 22.66 4.94 11.58
CA LEU A 236 22.62 6.12 10.73
C LEU A 236 21.19 6.42 10.28
N ALA A 237 20.45 5.41 9.81
CA ALA A 237 19.06 5.56 9.43
C ALA A 237 18.18 6.08 10.58
N VAL A 238 18.31 5.51 11.79
CA VAL A 238 17.58 6.00 12.98
C VAL A 238 17.94 7.44 13.31
N ASN A 239 19.23 7.80 13.29
CA ASN A 239 19.69 9.15 13.59
C ASN A 239 19.12 10.17 12.58
N THR A 240 19.12 9.83 11.29
CA THR A 240 18.54 10.65 10.23
C THR A 240 17.02 10.76 10.39
N MET A 241 16.32 9.69 10.74
CA MET A 241 14.87 9.72 11.03
C MET A 241 14.54 10.57 12.27
N VAL A 242 15.41 10.61 13.28
CA VAL A 242 15.20 11.45 14.47
C VAL A 242 15.47 12.93 14.18
N SER A 243 16.42 13.23 13.31
CA SER A 243 16.86 14.60 12.99
C SER A 243 15.73 15.46 12.43
N GLU A 244 15.66 16.72 12.85
CA GLU A 244 14.70 17.71 12.33
C GLU A 244 15.36 18.77 11.45
N THR A 245 16.64 18.57 11.10
CA THR A 245 17.34 19.38 10.09
C THR A 245 16.60 19.35 8.76
N ASP A 246 16.68 20.46 8.02
CA ASP A 246 16.00 20.64 6.74
C ASP A 246 16.35 19.54 5.71
N GLU A 247 17.61 19.10 5.68
CA GLU A 247 18.09 17.98 4.86
C GLU A 247 17.44 16.63 5.21
N HIS A 248 16.99 16.46 6.46
CA HIS A 248 16.44 15.21 6.97
C HIS A 248 14.91 15.23 7.09
N ARG A 249 14.22 16.32 6.72
CA ARG A 249 12.75 16.38 6.78
C ARG A 249 12.06 15.41 5.83
N ILE A 250 12.70 15.12 4.69
CA ILE A 250 12.37 13.97 3.81
C ILE A 250 13.52 12.99 3.94
N THR A 251 13.26 11.82 4.52
CA THR A 251 14.27 10.76 4.68
C THR A 251 13.89 9.58 3.79
N ILE A 252 14.80 9.12 2.93
CA ILE A 252 14.62 7.91 2.11
C ILE A 252 15.58 6.83 2.63
N ILE A 253 15.06 5.65 2.96
CA ILE A 253 15.84 4.49 3.41
C ILE A 253 15.54 3.31 2.49
N GLN A 254 16.55 2.91 1.71
CA GLN A 254 16.53 1.68 0.94
C GLN A 254 16.95 0.51 1.84
N GLY A 255 16.02 -0.40 2.08
CA GLY A 255 16.22 -1.59 2.91
C GLY A 255 16.02 -2.89 2.14
N PRO A 256 17.10 -3.49 1.59
CA PRO A 256 17.08 -4.82 0.97
C PRO A 256 16.45 -5.91 1.87
N PRO A 257 16.09 -7.08 1.31
CA PRO A 257 15.50 -8.18 2.07
C PRO A 257 16.36 -8.58 3.28
N GLY A 258 15.74 -8.72 4.45
CA GLY A 258 16.42 -9.16 5.65
C GLY A 258 17.30 -8.12 6.35
N THR A 259 17.34 -6.86 5.90
CA THR A 259 18.16 -5.80 6.50
C THR A 259 17.57 -5.16 7.76
N GLY A 260 16.36 -5.54 8.15
CA GLY A 260 15.72 -5.08 9.39
C GLY A 260 15.05 -3.72 9.31
N LYS A 261 14.40 -3.38 8.18
CA LYS A 261 13.56 -2.17 8.02
C LYS A 261 12.63 -1.91 9.21
N THR A 262 11.86 -2.92 9.63
CA THR A 262 10.94 -2.81 10.77
C THR A 262 11.67 -2.62 12.10
N SER A 263 12.87 -3.20 12.26
CA SER A 263 13.73 -2.95 13.43
C SER A 263 14.21 -1.49 13.51
N VAL A 264 14.53 -0.89 12.36
CA VAL A 264 14.87 0.55 12.26
C VAL A 264 13.66 1.40 12.67
N ILE A 265 12.47 1.10 12.13
CA ILE A 265 11.22 1.80 12.50
C ILE A 265 10.95 1.69 14.00
N ALA A 266 11.03 0.48 14.58
CA ALA A 266 10.78 0.27 16.01
C ALA A 266 11.79 1.02 16.89
N SER A 267 13.07 1.03 16.50
CA SER A 267 14.11 1.76 17.23
C SER A 267 13.92 3.28 17.12
N PHE A 268 13.55 3.77 15.94
CA PHE A 268 13.19 5.18 15.74
C PHE A 268 12.02 5.60 16.64
N VAL A 269 10.97 4.79 16.73
CA VAL A 269 9.81 5.04 17.58
C VAL A 269 10.21 5.09 19.05
N ASP A 270 10.97 4.10 19.52
CA ASP A 270 11.42 4.03 20.92
C ASP A 270 12.26 5.25 21.30
N VAL A 271 13.26 5.60 20.47
CA VAL A 271 14.10 6.80 20.71
C VAL A 271 13.25 8.07 20.67
N SER A 272 12.39 8.22 19.67
CA SER A 272 11.58 9.44 19.51
C SER A 272 10.63 9.65 20.68
N VAL A 273 9.92 8.61 21.12
CA VAL A 273 8.91 8.72 22.16
C VAL A 273 9.53 8.70 23.55
N ASN A 274 10.41 7.74 23.85
CA ASN A 274 10.91 7.54 25.21
C ASN A 274 12.16 8.38 25.53
N SER A 275 13.01 8.70 24.55
CA SER A 275 14.23 9.50 24.78
C SER A 275 14.05 10.97 24.45
N LEU A 276 13.21 11.30 23.46
CA LEU A 276 13.04 12.67 22.96
C LEU A 276 11.65 13.27 23.26
N ASN A 277 10.77 12.49 23.89
CA ASN A 277 9.41 12.92 24.25
C ASN A 277 8.61 13.49 23.06
N LYS A 278 8.84 12.94 21.86
CA LYS A 278 8.08 13.27 20.65
C LYS A 278 6.78 12.47 20.61
N ASP A 279 5.77 13.09 20.04
CA ASP A 279 4.45 12.51 19.78
C ASP A 279 4.05 12.73 18.31
N GLY A 280 2.84 12.32 17.95
CA GLY A 280 2.32 12.61 16.61
C GLY A 280 2.99 11.81 15.50
N ILE A 281 3.45 10.59 15.82
CA ILE A 281 4.10 9.68 14.87
C ILE A 281 3.04 8.78 14.25
N TRP A 282 2.98 8.75 12.92
CA TRP A 282 2.06 7.92 12.16
C TRP A 282 2.85 6.96 11.28
N LEU A 283 2.79 5.68 11.62
CA LEU A 283 3.40 4.60 10.86
C LEU A 283 2.37 4.07 9.87
N VAL A 284 2.66 4.21 8.59
CA VAL A 284 1.75 3.80 7.52
C VAL A 284 2.41 2.84 6.56
N ALA A 285 1.60 2.00 5.91
CA ALA A 285 2.06 1.12 4.85
C ALA A 285 0.96 0.93 3.79
N GLN A 286 1.31 0.30 2.67
CA GLN A 286 0.35 0.01 1.61
C GLN A 286 -0.67 -1.06 2.01
N SER A 287 -0.24 -2.09 2.75
CA SER A 287 -1.04 -3.26 3.12
C SER A 287 -1.19 -3.41 4.64
N ASN A 288 -2.25 -4.10 5.09
CA ASN A 288 -2.40 -4.40 6.52
C ASN A 288 -1.36 -5.41 7.02
N VAL A 289 -0.86 -6.28 6.14
CA VAL A 289 0.21 -7.23 6.49
C VAL A 289 1.45 -6.45 6.90
N ALA A 290 1.85 -5.44 6.12
CA ALA A 290 2.96 -4.56 6.48
C ALA A 290 2.69 -3.80 7.79
N VAL A 291 1.47 -3.30 8.00
CA VAL A 291 1.09 -2.67 9.27
C VAL A 291 1.20 -3.64 10.46
N LYS A 292 0.73 -4.89 10.31
CA LYS A 292 0.89 -5.94 11.33
C LYS A 292 2.36 -6.20 11.63
N ASN A 293 3.20 -6.34 10.60
CA ASN A 293 4.63 -6.61 10.78
C ASN A 293 5.32 -5.51 11.60
N ILE A 294 4.94 -4.24 11.40
CA ILE A 294 5.41 -3.13 12.23
C ILE A 294 4.92 -3.30 13.67
N ALA A 295 3.64 -3.61 13.87
CA ALA A 295 3.04 -3.78 15.20
C ALA A 295 3.69 -4.91 16.00
N GLU A 296 3.86 -6.09 15.40
CA GLU A 296 4.60 -7.21 16.00
C GLU A 296 6.02 -6.81 16.38
N LYS A 297 6.66 -6.01 15.54
CA LYS A 297 8.01 -5.51 15.84
C LYS A 297 8.03 -4.54 17.01
N LEU A 298 7.01 -3.69 17.17
CA LEU A 298 6.88 -2.82 18.35
C LEU A 298 6.66 -3.64 19.63
N ILE A 299 5.80 -4.67 19.59
CA ILE A 299 5.55 -5.59 20.73
C ILE A 299 6.84 -6.30 21.14
N THR A 300 7.53 -6.94 20.19
CA THR A 300 8.80 -7.64 20.48
C THR A 300 9.90 -6.68 20.94
N SER A 301 9.77 -5.39 20.60
CA SER A 301 10.64 -4.33 21.11
C SER A 301 10.17 -3.74 22.45
N GLY A 302 9.09 -4.24 23.06
CA GLY A 302 8.57 -3.77 24.34
C GLY A 302 7.93 -2.38 24.29
N PHE A 303 7.64 -1.85 23.10
CA PHE A 303 6.98 -0.55 22.95
C PHE A 303 5.46 -0.75 22.83
N THR A 304 4.68 -0.06 23.66
CA THR A 304 3.22 -0.29 23.81
C THR A 304 2.36 0.97 23.66
N LYS A 305 2.95 2.16 23.49
CA LYS A 305 2.22 3.46 23.38
C LYS A 305 1.68 3.71 21.97
N TRP A 306 1.04 2.71 21.36
CA TRP A 306 0.53 2.78 19.99
C TRP A 306 -0.87 2.19 19.85
N LYS A 307 -1.58 2.55 18.77
CA LYS A 307 -2.85 1.92 18.34
C LYS A 307 -2.86 1.71 16.83
N ILE A 308 -3.60 0.71 16.36
CA ILE A 308 -3.84 0.47 14.94
C ILE A 308 -5.24 0.96 14.57
N LEU A 309 -5.32 1.78 13.54
CA LEU A 309 -6.56 2.13 12.86
C LEU A 309 -6.69 1.27 11.60
N TYR A 310 -7.75 0.46 11.52
CA TYR A 310 -7.97 -0.42 10.38
C TYR A 310 -9.44 -0.45 9.96
N PHE A 311 -9.66 -0.78 8.68
CA PHE A 311 -11.01 -0.94 8.18
C PHE A 311 -11.59 -2.26 8.72
N ALA A 312 -12.77 -2.20 9.35
CA ALA A 312 -13.44 -3.35 9.99
C ALA A 312 -13.65 -4.58 9.07
N PHE A 313 -13.44 -4.41 7.76
CA PHE A 313 -13.58 -5.44 6.73
C PHE A 313 -12.29 -6.04 6.22
N ARG A 314 -11.15 -5.47 6.63
CA ARG A 314 -9.84 -5.96 6.24
C ARG A 314 -9.29 -6.86 7.35
N HIS A 315 -9.20 -8.15 7.04
CA HIS A 315 -8.33 -9.09 7.74
C HIS A 315 -8.47 -9.19 9.27
N GLU A 316 -9.70 -9.39 9.74
CA GLU A 316 -9.97 -9.65 11.16
C GLU A 316 -9.16 -10.87 11.69
N HIS A 317 -8.86 -11.85 10.81
CA HIS A 317 -8.05 -13.03 11.11
C HIS A 317 -6.52 -12.81 11.03
N ILE A 318 -6.05 -11.68 10.50
CA ILE A 318 -4.60 -11.42 10.42
C ILE A 318 -4.07 -10.98 11.77
N TYR A 319 -4.87 -10.29 12.60
CA TYR A 319 -4.43 -9.87 13.92
C TYR A 319 -4.64 -10.99 14.94
N GLU A 320 -3.57 -11.38 15.62
CA GLU A 320 -3.61 -12.36 16.69
C GLU A 320 -4.14 -11.72 17.99
N LYS A 321 -4.55 -12.55 18.96
CA LYS A 321 -5.01 -12.11 20.29
C LYS A 321 -4.08 -11.09 20.95
N ALA A 322 -2.77 -11.17 20.70
CA ALA A 322 -1.78 -10.24 21.24
C ALA A 322 -1.91 -8.78 20.75
N ILE A 323 -2.57 -8.55 19.61
CA ILE A 323 -2.71 -7.23 18.99
C ILE A 323 -4.12 -6.66 19.20
N GLU A 324 -5.12 -7.48 19.54
CA GLU A 324 -6.53 -7.10 19.65
C GLU A 324 -6.75 -5.85 20.51
N ASP A 325 -6.08 -5.74 21.66
CA ASP A 325 -6.19 -4.59 22.58
C ASP A 325 -5.70 -3.27 21.98
N TYR A 326 -4.88 -3.34 20.93
CA TYR A 326 -4.33 -2.17 20.23
C TYR A 326 -5.18 -1.74 19.03
N LEU A 327 -6.24 -2.48 18.68
CA LEU A 327 -7.04 -2.24 17.50
C LEU A 327 -8.17 -1.23 17.75
N ILE A 328 -8.38 -0.32 16.79
CA ILE A 328 -9.57 0.51 16.69
C ILE A 328 -10.14 0.37 15.29
N ARG A 329 -11.34 -0.20 15.21
CA ARG A 329 -12.03 -0.50 13.95
C ARG A 329 -12.68 0.75 13.37
N SER A 330 -12.67 0.85 12.04
CA SER A 330 -13.27 1.98 11.32
C SER A 330 -14.79 2.14 11.51
N ASP A 331 -15.50 1.05 11.80
CA ASP A 331 -16.93 1.10 12.13
C ASP A 331 -17.14 1.78 13.49
N GLN A 332 -16.25 1.63 14.46
CA GLN A 332 -16.32 2.33 15.75
C GLN A 332 -15.93 3.82 15.67
N PHE A 333 -15.55 4.33 14.50
CA PHE A 333 -15.12 5.72 14.38
C PHE A 333 -16.28 6.72 14.49
N PHE A 334 -17.52 6.32 14.22
CA PHE A 334 -18.68 7.22 14.39
C PHE A 334 -18.99 7.46 15.87
N GLU A 335 -18.73 6.47 16.72
CA GLU A 335 -18.89 6.58 18.17
C GLU A 335 -18.01 7.72 18.72
N SER A 336 -18.35 8.23 19.90
CA SER A 336 -17.45 9.11 20.63
C SER A 336 -16.20 8.29 20.96
N THR A 337 -15.13 8.45 20.17
CA THR A 337 -13.84 7.85 20.47
C THR A 337 -13.44 8.35 21.85
N SER A 338 -13.57 7.49 22.86
CA SER A 338 -13.33 7.92 24.23
C SER A 338 -11.89 8.39 24.33
N LYS A 339 -11.69 9.59 24.89
CA LYS A 339 -10.34 10.09 25.26
C LYS A 339 -9.55 9.03 26.04
N SER A 340 -10.23 8.16 26.78
CA SER A 340 -9.59 7.03 27.48
C SER A 340 -8.89 6.03 26.54
N LYS A 341 -9.44 5.73 25.35
CA LYS A 341 -8.83 4.78 24.39
C LYS A 341 -7.54 5.31 23.75
N LEU A 342 -7.38 6.64 23.71
CA LEU A 342 -6.22 7.32 23.14
C LEU A 342 -5.26 7.88 24.20
N SER A 343 -5.60 7.71 25.49
CA SER A 343 -4.75 8.18 26.59
C SER A 343 -3.40 7.46 26.58
N GLY A 344 -2.31 8.22 26.65
CA GLY A 344 -0.95 7.67 26.64
C GLY A 344 -0.46 7.12 25.29
N VAL A 345 -1.26 7.26 24.22
CA VAL A 345 -0.89 6.83 22.87
C VAL A 345 -0.10 7.96 22.18
N SER A 346 1.09 7.63 21.68
CA SER A 346 1.96 8.59 20.97
C SER A 346 2.11 8.26 19.47
N VAL A 347 1.72 7.03 19.09
CA VAL A 347 1.97 6.47 17.76
C VAL A 347 0.69 5.84 17.20
N ILE A 348 0.36 6.13 15.94
CA ILE A 348 -0.75 5.49 15.23
C ILE A 348 -0.21 4.66 14.06
N LEU A 349 -0.74 3.46 13.90
CA LEU A 349 -0.45 2.54 12.80
C LEU A 349 -1.68 2.45 11.89
N CYS A 350 -1.55 2.61 10.57
CA CYS A 350 -2.67 2.40 9.65
C CYS A 350 -2.22 2.17 8.20
N THR A 351 -3.12 1.75 7.30
CA THR A 351 -2.80 1.80 5.86
C THR A 351 -2.79 3.25 5.36
N LEU A 352 -2.07 3.56 4.28
CA LEU A 352 -2.06 4.91 3.70
C LEU A 352 -3.48 5.41 3.39
N SER A 353 -4.31 4.54 2.81
CA SER A 353 -5.72 4.83 2.48
C SER A 353 -6.60 5.17 3.70
N MET A 354 -6.22 4.76 4.91
CA MET A 354 -6.97 5.07 6.13
C MET A 354 -6.88 6.57 6.46
N LEU A 355 -5.81 7.26 6.06
CA LEU A 355 -5.67 8.70 6.25
C LEU A 355 -6.75 9.50 5.49
N SER A 356 -7.35 8.91 4.46
CA SER A 356 -8.47 9.49 3.71
C SER A 356 -9.83 9.28 4.37
N ASN A 357 -9.92 8.51 5.48
CA ASN A 357 -11.17 8.30 6.18
C ASN A 357 -11.76 9.63 6.69
N LYS A 358 -13.07 9.83 6.51
CA LYS A 358 -13.78 11.05 6.92
C LYS A 358 -13.72 11.34 8.42
N PHE A 359 -13.51 10.32 9.25
CA PHE A 359 -13.42 10.45 10.70
C PHE A 359 -11.99 10.51 11.24
N ILE A 360 -10.97 10.53 10.37
CA ILE A 360 -9.57 10.55 10.82
C ILE A 360 -9.24 11.75 11.72
N TYR A 361 -9.97 12.86 11.57
CA TYR A 361 -9.81 14.08 12.36
C TYR A 361 -10.03 13.85 13.87
N LYS A 362 -10.82 12.83 14.26
CA LYS A 362 -11.03 12.45 15.66
C LYS A 362 -9.74 11.95 16.31
N PHE A 363 -8.88 11.29 15.54
CA PHE A 363 -7.58 10.80 15.99
C PHE A 363 -6.53 11.89 15.88
N THR A 364 -6.48 12.61 14.76
CA THR A 364 -5.46 13.64 14.52
C THR A 364 -5.64 14.90 15.37
N SER A 365 -6.82 15.10 15.98
CA SER A 365 -7.02 16.14 17.00
C SER A 365 -6.37 15.80 18.34
N HIS A 366 -6.19 14.51 18.65
CA HIS A 366 -5.52 14.05 19.87
C HIS A 366 -4.04 13.76 19.63
N ILE A 367 -3.72 13.15 18.49
CA ILE A 367 -2.37 12.75 18.09
C ILE A 367 -2.12 13.35 16.70
N PRO A 368 -1.76 14.64 16.62
CA PRO A 368 -1.60 15.33 15.33
C PRO A 368 -0.48 14.68 14.52
N LEU A 369 -0.70 14.52 13.21
CA LEU A 369 0.27 13.90 12.33
C LEU A 369 1.44 14.85 12.09
N ARG A 370 2.49 14.72 12.90
CA ARG A 370 3.72 15.52 12.84
C ARG A 370 4.82 14.80 12.08
N THR A 371 4.95 13.49 12.29
CA THR A 371 5.92 12.64 11.60
C THR A 371 5.21 11.49 10.89
N LEU A 372 5.31 11.45 9.56
CA LEU A 372 4.86 10.34 8.74
C LEU A 372 6.01 9.36 8.52
N VAL A 373 5.80 8.08 8.80
CA VAL A 373 6.75 7.01 8.46
C VAL A 373 6.03 6.02 7.56
N VAL A 374 6.49 5.86 6.34
CA VAL A 374 5.89 4.98 5.33
C VAL A 374 6.79 3.76 5.16
N ASP A 375 6.32 2.58 5.57
CA ASP A 375 6.96 1.29 5.26
C ASP A 375 6.43 0.74 3.94
N GLU A 376 7.27 -0.07 3.27
CA GLU A 376 7.02 -0.56 1.91
C GLU A 376 6.66 0.57 0.92
N ALA A 377 7.29 1.75 1.10
CA ALA A 377 6.99 2.95 0.34
C ALA A 377 7.30 2.85 -1.17
N SER A 378 8.12 1.87 -1.59
CA SER A 378 8.37 1.54 -3.00
C SER A 378 7.15 0.93 -3.69
N GLN A 379 6.17 0.42 -2.93
CA GLN A 379 4.92 -0.16 -3.45
C GLN A 379 3.79 0.87 -3.59
N ILE A 380 4.08 2.14 -3.36
CA ILE A 380 3.09 3.22 -3.35
C ILE A 380 3.44 4.21 -4.46
N GLU A 381 2.51 4.39 -5.39
CA GLU A 381 2.61 5.43 -6.42
C GLU A 381 2.67 6.82 -5.76
N ILE A 382 3.61 7.65 -6.21
CA ILE A 382 3.98 8.91 -5.55
C ILE A 382 2.83 9.93 -5.46
N GLY A 383 1.94 9.97 -6.45
CA GLY A 383 0.73 10.78 -6.48
C GLY A 383 -0.27 10.45 -5.38
N GLN A 384 -0.21 9.27 -4.76
CA GLN A 384 -1.07 8.93 -3.61
C GLN A 384 -0.79 9.80 -2.38
N TYR A 385 0.43 10.33 -2.24
CA TYR A 385 0.80 11.20 -1.12
C TYR A 385 0.22 12.63 -1.23
N ILE A 386 -0.25 13.06 -2.41
CA ILE A 386 -0.72 14.45 -2.60
C ILE A 386 -1.85 14.82 -1.64
N SER A 387 -2.78 13.88 -1.40
CA SER A 387 -3.92 14.06 -0.51
C SER A 387 -3.50 14.14 0.96
N VAL A 388 -2.41 13.47 1.33
CA VAL A 388 -1.80 13.52 2.68
C VAL A 388 -1.13 14.87 2.90
N PHE A 389 -0.32 15.32 1.94
CA PHE A 389 0.36 16.62 2.02
C PHE A 389 -0.62 17.79 2.02
N SER A 390 -1.72 17.70 1.26
CA SER A 390 -2.83 18.66 1.30
C SER A 390 -3.52 18.68 2.68
N LYS A 391 -3.98 17.51 3.14
CA LYS A 391 -4.78 17.39 4.38
C LYS A 391 -4.00 17.76 5.64
N PHE A 392 -2.72 17.43 5.71
CA PHE A 392 -1.88 17.62 6.90
C PHE A 392 -0.85 18.75 6.75
N LYS A 393 -1.02 19.67 5.79
CA LYS A 393 -0.10 20.78 5.52
C LYS A 393 0.29 21.60 6.75
N THR A 394 -0.62 21.74 7.72
CA THR A 394 -0.40 22.54 8.94
C THR A 394 0.38 21.80 10.02
N THR A 395 0.30 20.46 10.06
CA THR A 395 0.82 19.64 11.18
C THR A 395 2.05 18.83 10.81
N LEU A 396 2.14 18.32 9.57
CA LEU A 396 3.24 17.48 9.11
C LEU A 396 4.54 18.29 9.03
N ARG A 397 5.61 17.77 9.65
CA ARG A 397 6.95 18.38 9.72
C ARG A 397 8.09 17.46 9.28
N LYS A 398 7.82 16.15 9.23
CA LYS A 398 8.79 15.13 8.80
C LYS A 398 8.10 13.96 8.10
N ALA A 399 8.70 13.46 7.02
CA ALA A 399 8.31 12.23 6.33
C ALA A 399 9.52 11.31 6.12
N CYS A 400 9.40 10.06 6.53
CA CYS A 400 10.40 9.01 6.33
C CYS A 400 9.79 7.93 5.43
N PHE A 401 10.46 7.61 4.33
CA PHE A 401 10.04 6.58 3.38
C PHE A 401 11.04 5.43 3.42
N ILE A 402 10.55 4.25 3.77
CA ILE A 402 11.32 3.04 3.95
C ILE A 402 10.78 1.99 2.98
N GLY A 403 11.66 1.37 2.20
CA GLY A 403 11.24 0.53 1.08
C GLY A 403 12.45 0.05 0.28
N ASP A 404 12.21 -0.49 -0.91
CA ASP A 404 13.26 -0.95 -1.81
C ASP A 404 12.78 -0.95 -3.27
N ASP A 405 13.37 -0.09 -4.11
CA ASP A 405 13.07 0.03 -5.55
C ASP A 405 13.52 -1.18 -6.37
N LYS A 406 14.17 -2.16 -5.74
CA LYS A 406 14.54 -3.44 -6.35
C LYS A 406 13.60 -4.60 -6.00
N GLN A 407 12.59 -4.35 -5.17
CA GLN A 407 11.54 -5.32 -4.83
C GLN A 407 10.24 -5.00 -5.61
N LEU A 408 9.07 -5.34 -5.07
CA LEU A 408 7.81 -5.12 -5.77
C LEU A 408 7.58 -3.62 -6.05
N PRO A 409 7.19 -3.28 -7.29
CA PRO A 409 6.84 -1.92 -7.68
C PRO A 409 5.51 -1.44 -7.07
N PRO A 410 5.11 -0.17 -7.32
CA PRO A 410 3.74 0.26 -7.09
C PRO A 410 2.70 -0.69 -7.70
N TYR A 411 1.65 -0.94 -6.92
CA TYR A 411 0.51 -1.75 -7.38
C TYR A 411 -0.02 -1.25 -8.72
N GLY A 412 -0.15 -2.17 -9.69
CA GLY A 412 -0.58 -1.88 -11.06
C GLY A 412 0.55 -1.49 -12.02
N GLN A 413 1.82 -1.48 -11.59
CA GLN A 413 2.94 -1.20 -12.50
C GLN A 413 3.15 -2.32 -13.53
N GLU A 414 2.77 -3.56 -13.22
CA GLU A 414 2.81 -4.68 -14.16
C GLU A 414 1.98 -4.39 -15.43
N ASP A 415 0.83 -3.72 -15.25
CA ASP A 415 -0.02 -3.24 -16.33
C ASP A 415 0.43 -1.87 -16.85
N LEU A 416 1.02 -1.03 -15.98
CA LEU A 416 1.34 0.38 -16.20
C LEU A 416 2.82 0.66 -15.89
N GLN A 417 3.71 0.29 -16.81
CA GLN A 417 5.17 0.23 -16.60
C GLN A 417 5.85 1.52 -16.08
N ASP A 418 5.22 2.68 -16.26
CA ASP A 418 5.74 4.00 -15.90
C ASP A 418 5.18 4.55 -14.57
N LEU A 419 4.52 3.75 -13.75
CA LEU A 419 4.21 4.14 -12.37
C LEU A 419 5.50 4.31 -11.57
N GLN A 420 5.58 5.38 -10.80
CA GLN A 420 6.76 5.71 -9.99
C GLN A 420 6.39 5.83 -8.52
N SER A 421 7.25 5.28 -7.66
CA SER A 421 7.23 5.54 -6.23
C SER A 421 8.13 6.73 -5.89
N ILE A 422 8.22 7.05 -4.59
CA ILE A 422 9.14 8.07 -4.09
C ILE A 422 10.62 7.72 -4.32
N PHE A 423 10.96 6.42 -4.51
CA PHE A 423 12.34 5.96 -4.71
C PHE A 423 12.87 6.21 -6.14
N GLU A 424 11.99 6.50 -7.09
CA GLU A 424 12.36 6.83 -8.47
C GLU A 424 12.62 8.34 -8.67
N VAL A 425 12.34 9.18 -7.65
CA VAL A 425 12.59 10.63 -7.71
C VAL A 425 14.10 10.90 -7.67
N PRO A 426 14.70 11.53 -8.71
CA PRO A 426 16.16 11.55 -8.87
C PRO A 426 16.97 12.13 -7.70
N HIS A 427 16.58 13.29 -7.17
CA HIS A 427 17.30 13.93 -6.05
C HIS A 427 17.09 13.23 -4.71
N LEU A 428 15.91 12.63 -4.50
CA LEU A 428 15.62 11.84 -3.30
C LEU A 428 16.32 10.48 -3.34
N LYS A 429 16.42 9.86 -4.52
CA LYS A 429 17.18 8.62 -4.72
C LYS A 429 18.67 8.81 -4.42
N LYS A 430 19.25 9.94 -4.82
CA LYS A 430 20.66 10.27 -4.54
C LYS A 430 20.96 10.42 -3.05
N SER A 431 19.98 10.86 -2.25
CA SER A 431 20.10 11.03 -0.80
C SER A 431 19.62 9.81 0.00
N ALA A 432 19.24 8.72 -0.68
CA ALA A 432 18.74 7.52 -0.03
C ALA A 432 19.83 6.81 0.78
N LEU A 433 19.51 6.51 2.05
CA LEU A 433 20.36 5.70 2.93
C LEU A 433 20.17 4.22 2.61
N PHE A 434 21.26 3.48 2.46
CA PHE A 434 21.23 2.05 2.17
C PHE A 434 21.50 1.23 3.43
N LEU A 435 20.61 0.29 3.76
CA LEU A 435 20.86 -0.70 4.81
C LEU A 435 21.70 -1.84 4.23
N ASP A 436 22.92 -2.00 4.72
CA ASP A 436 23.96 -2.76 4.03
C ASP A 436 24.12 -4.22 4.47
N THR A 437 23.43 -4.67 5.52
CA THR A 437 23.63 -5.99 6.12
C THR A 437 22.31 -6.72 6.28
N GLN A 438 22.19 -7.90 5.66
CA GLN A 438 21.03 -8.78 5.78
C GLN A 438 21.22 -9.87 6.84
N TYR A 439 20.13 -10.23 7.51
CA TYR A 439 20.10 -11.16 8.65
C TYR A 439 19.23 -12.40 8.43
N ARG A 440 18.65 -12.56 7.24
CA ARG A 440 17.61 -13.57 6.94
C ARG A 440 18.17 -14.73 6.12
N MET A 441 18.92 -14.43 5.08
CA MET A 441 19.36 -15.41 4.09
C MET A 441 20.72 -15.99 4.48
N PRO A 442 20.97 -17.29 4.22
CA PRO A 442 22.30 -17.86 4.22
C PRO A 442 23.28 -17.06 3.35
N PRO A 443 24.58 -16.94 3.73
CA PRO A 443 25.56 -16.14 2.99
C PRO A 443 25.68 -16.50 1.50
N GLN A 444 25.55 -17.78 1.14
CA GLN A 444 25.52 -18.24 -0.25
C GLN A 444 24.40 -17.57 -1.07
N ILE A 445 23.18 -17.57 -0.54
CA ILE A 445 22.01 -16.96 -1.18
C ILE A 445 22.17 -15.43 -1.18
N GLY A 446 22.56 -14.85 -0.04
CA GLY A 446 22.80 -13.42 0.09
C GLY A 446 23.82 -12.89 -0.91
N LYS A 447 24.90 -13.64 -1.19
CA LYS A 447 25.93 -13.28 -2.18
C LYS A 447 25.39 -13.26 -3.61
N ILE A 448 24.56 -14.25 -3.98
CA ILE A 448 23.93 -14.30 -5.31
C ILE A 448 23.02 -13.08 -5.50
N ILE A 449 22.12 -12.83 -4.54
CA ILE A 449 21.19 -11.70 -4.59
C ILE A 449 21.95 -10.36 -4.57
N SER A 450 22.96 -10.23 -3.71
CA SER A 450 23.77 -9.01 -3.65
C SER A 450 24.45 -8.71 -4.98
N LYS A 451 24.99 -9.72 -5.66
CA LYS A 451 25.65 -9.54 -6.95
C LYS A 451 24.66 -9.20 -8.05
N ALA A 452 23.55 -9.94 -8.13
CA ALA A 452 22.57 -9.82 -9.21
C ALA A 452 21.73 -8.53 -9.12
N VAL A 453 21.39 -8.08 -7.91
CA VAL A 453 20.39 -7.02 -7.70
C VAL A 453 21.00 -5.74 -7.12
N TYR A 454 21.96 -5.86 -6.20
CA TYR A 454 22.47 -4.74 -5.40
C TYR A 454 23.94 -4.37 -5.68
N GLY A 455 24.51 -4.85 -6.79
CA GLY A 455 25.88 -4.49 -7.20
C GLY A 455 26.96 -4.77 -6.14
N ASN A 456 26.84 -5.89 -5.42
CA ASN A 456 27.72 -6.31 -4.32
C ASN A 456 27.70 -5.41 -3.06
N LYS A 457 26.70 -4.55 -2.89
CA LYS A 457 26.58 -3.68 -1.69
C LYS A 457 25.93 -4.35 -0.47
N LEU A 458 25.27 -5.50 -0.65
CA LEU A 458 24.52 -6.18 0.41
C LEU A 458 25.35 -7.29 1.07
N ASN A 459 25.76 -7.05 2.31
CA ASN A 459 26.52 -7.98 3.13
C ASN A 459 25.61 -8.98 3.85
N SER A 460 26.11 -10.19 4.09
CA SER A 460 25.43 -11.17 4.92
C SER A 460 25.95 -11.10 6.36
N ASN A 461 25.07 -11.33 7.33
CA ASN A 461 25.45 -11.45 8.73
C ASN A 461 26.54 -12.53 8.89
N PRO A 462 27.73 -12.20 9.42
CA PRO A 462 28.80 -13.18 9.58
C PRO A 462 28.44 -14.27 10.61
N LEU A 463 27.47 -13.98 11.49
CA LEU A 463 26.95 -14.91 12.51
C LEU A 463 25.70 -15.68 12.04
N HIS A 464 25.48 -15.81 10.73
CA HIS A 464 24.36 -16.60 10.22
C HIS A 464 24.57 -18.10 10.57
N PRO A 465 23.53 -18.82 11.05
CA PRO A 465 23.69 -20.21 11.50
C PRO A 465 24.09 -21.17 10.38
N VAL A 466 23.59 -20.92 9.16
CA VAL A 466 24.01 -21.64 7.96
C VAL A 466 25.27 -20.98 7.41
N THR A 467 26.39 -21.71 7.41
CA THR A 467 27.68 -21.28 6.89
C THR A 467 27.91 -21.78 5.46
N ASP A 468 29.01 -21.36 4.82
CA ASP A 468 29.38 -21.82 3.48
C ASP A 468 29.73 -23.32 3.39
N GLN A 469 29.83 -24.02 4.53
CA GLN A 469 30.07 -25.46 4.59
C GLN A 469 28.80 -26.29 4.32
N VAL A 470 27.61 -25.69 4.46
CA VAL A 470 26.32 -26.37 4.26
C VAL A 470 25.68 -25.81 3.00
N THR A 471 25.43 -26.64 1.99
CA THR A 471 24.74 -26.20 0.78
C THR A 471 23.35 -25.68 1.12
N ALA A 472 23.14 -24.38 0.91
CA ALA A 472 21.92 -23.68 1.34
C ALA A 472 20.86 -23.57 0.23
N CYS A 473 21.25 -23.82 -1.03
CA CYS A 473 20.39 -23.66 -2.19
C CYS A 473 20.64 -24.80 -3.17
N TYR A 474 19.55 -25.42 -3.62
CA TYR A 474 19.56 -26.46 -4.65
C TYR A 474 18.67 -26.00 -5.80
N PHE A 475 19.15 -26.17 -7.03
CA PHE A 475 18.34 -26.01 -8.23
C PHE A 475 18.00 -27.41 -8.74
N ILE A 476 16.70 -27.72 -8.83
CA ILE A 476 16.21 -29.01 -9.29
C ILE A 476 15.66 -28.81 -10.70
N ASP A 477 16.35 -29.36 -11.68
CA ASP A 477 15.89 -29.36 -13.07
C ASP A 477 14.82 -30.45 -13.25
N VAL A 478 13.59 -30.04 -13.59
CA VAL A 478 12.45 -30.93 -13.82
C VAL A 478 12.29 -31.12 -15.32
N GLY A 479 13.11 -32.00 -15.91
CA GLY A 479 13.26 -32.11 -17.37
C GLY A 479 11.99 -32.49 -18.16
N MET A 480 10.97 -33.09 -17.53
CA MET A 480 9.67 -33.39 -18.16
C MET A 480 8.63 -32.29 -17.96
N GLY A 481 9.00 -31.19 -17.29
CA GLY A 481 8.14 -30.04 -17.01
C GLY A 481 7.45 -29.53 -18.26
N LYS A 482 6.11 -29.46 -18.22
CA LYS A 482 5.31 -28.90 -19.30
C LYS A 482 4.20 -28.04 -18.73
N GLU A 483 4.24 -26.77 -19.09
CA GLU A 483 3.18 -25.84 -18.76
C GLU A 483 1.89 -26.19 -19.50
N SER A 484 0.79 -26.09 -18.77
CA SER A 484 -0.57 -26.23 -19.28
C SER A 484 -1.39 -25.03 -18.81
N GLN A 485 -2.23 -24.50 -19.69
CA GLN A 485 -3.07 -23.37 -19.37
C GLN A 485 -4.36 -23.84 -18.70
N ALA A 486 -4.69 -23.24 -17.56
CA ALA A 486 -5.96 -23.43 -16.87
C ALA A 486 -7.08 -22.64 -17.56
N SER A 487 -8.33 -22.96 -17.22
CA SER A 487 -9.53 -22.32 -17.79
C SER A 487 -9.60 -20.80 -17.56
N ASN A 488 -8.89 -20.28 -16.55
CA ASN A 488 -8.81 -18.86 -16.22
C ASN A 488 -7.61 -18.15 -16.91
N GLY A 489 -6.89 -18.83 -17.80
CA GLY A 489 -5.75 -18.27 -18.53
C GLY A 489 -4.41 -18.32 -17.78
N SER A 490 -4.40 -18.69 -16.49
CA SER A 490 -3.18 -18.91 -15.70
C SER A 490 -2.52 -20.25 -16.05
N PHE A 491 -1.28 -20.49 -15.62
CA PHE A 491 -0.50 -21.67 -15.99
C PHE A 491 -0.27 -22.60 -14.80
N LYS A 492 -0.12 -23.89 -15.10
CA LYS A 492 0.28 -24.93 -14.15
C LYS A 492 1.21 -25.95 -14.79
N ASN A 493 2.06 -26.56 -13.99
CA ASN A 493 2.98 -27.60 -14.40
C ASN A 493 2.85 -28.82 -13.47
N GLU A 494 2.41 -29.94 -14.04
CA GLU A 494 2.14 -31.18 -13.32
C GLU A 494 3.42 -31.83 -12.77
N TYR A 495 4.50 -31.86 -13.55
CA TYR A 495 5.74 -32.51 -13.15
C TYR A 495 6.47 -31.71 -12.05
N GLU A 496 6.41 -30.37 -12.12
CA GLU A 496 6.90 -29.54 -11.02
C GLU A 496 6.07 -29.74 -9.75
N CYS A 497 4.75 -29.87 -9.86
CA CYS A 497 3.88 -30.17 -8.73
C CYS A 497 4.29 -31.50 -8.06
N GLN A 498 4.51 -32.56 -8.86
CA GLN A 498 4.98 -33.84 -8.34
C GLN A 498 6.33 -33.76 -7.62
N ALA A 499 7.29 -33.00 -8.18
CA ALA A 499 8.58 -32.78 -7.53
C ALA A 499 8.42 -32.04 -6.19
N VAL A 500 7.55 -31.03 -6.14
CA VAL A 500 7.21 -30.29 -4.91
C VAL A 500 6.58 -31.21 -3.86
N LEU A 501 5.67 -32.11 -4.25
CA LEU A 501 5.04 -33.05 -3.31
C LEU A 501 6.07 -33.99 -2.68
N GLN A 502 7.00 -34.53 -3.46
CA GLN A 502 8.08 -35.39 -2.94
C GLN A 502 8.99 -34.64 -1.95
N LEU A 503 9.25 -33.36 -2.18
CA LEU A 503 10.00 -32.53 -1.24
C LEU A 503 9.18 -32.23 0.02
N ALA A 504 7.91 -31.87 -0.13
CA ALA A 504 7.01 -31.58 0.98
C ALA A 504 6.84 -32.81 1.90
N GLU A 505 6.68 -34.00 1.33
CA GLU A 505 6.63 -35.27 2.07
C GLU A 505 7.91 -35.48 2.90
N LYS A 506 9.09 -35.36 2.27
CA LYS A 506 10.38 -35.52 2.96
C LYS A 506 10.60 -34.50 4.07
N LEU A 507 10.20 -33.24 3.85
CA LEU A 507 10.33 -32.18 4.85
C LEU A 507 9.34 -32.39 6.00
N GLN A 508 8.10 -32.77 5.71
CA GLN A 508 7.10 -33.09 6.71
C GLN A 508 7.48 -34.31 7.56
N ALA A 509 8.01 -35.37 6.95
CA ALA A 509 8.49 -36.56 7.66
C ALA A 509 9.65 -36.25 8.62
N LYS A 510 10.41 -35.18 8.37
CA LYS A 510 11.46 -34.67 9.24
C LYS A 510 10.99 -33.56 10.19
N GLU A 511 9.69 -33.27 10.20
CA GLU A 511 9.07 -32.17 10.96
C GLU A 511 9.69 -30.79 10.66
N ILE A 512 10.26 -30.63 9.46
CA ILE A 512 10.82 -29.36 9.01
C ILE A 512 9.70 -28.50 8.44
N LYS A 513 9.55 -27.29 8.97
CA LYS A 513 8.62 -26.31 8.43
C LYS A 513 9.06 -25.92 7.02
N PHE A 514 8.11 -25.87 6.10
CA PHE A 514 8.33 -25.38 4.74
C PHE A 514 7.20 -24.48 4.26
N LYS A 515 7.48 -23.72 3.19
CA LYS A 515 6.58 -22.90 2.39
C LYS A 515 6.93 -23.10 0.91
N ILE A 516 5.92 -22.98 0.05
CA ILE A 516 6.01 -23.14 -1.40
C ILE A 516 5.57 -21.82 -2.01
N ILE A 517 6.36 -21.31 -2.96
CA ILE A 517 6.07 -20.05 -3.67
C ILE A 517 6.06 -20.35 -5.16
N THR A 518 5.04 -19.87 -5.86
CA THR A 518 4.92 -20.01 -7.32
C THR A 518 4.35 -18.74 -7.94
N PRO A 519 4.79 -18.30 -9.12
CA PRO A 519 4.26 -17.09 -9.75
C PRO A 519 2.81 -17.22 -10.23
N TYR A 520 2.31 -18.45 -10.45
CA TYR A 520 1.00 -18.67 -11.06
C TYR A 520 -0.08 -19.06 -10.04
N ALA A 521 -1.21 -18.35 -10.06
CA ALA A 521 -2.36 -18.64 -9.23
C ALA A 521 -2.93 -20.06 -9.49
N ALA A 522 -3.00 -20.50 -10.75
CA ALA A 522 -3.44 -21.86 -11.06
C ALA A 522 -2.50 -22.93 -10.50
N GLN A 523 -1.18 -22.69 -10.52
CA GLN A 523 -0.20 -23.59 -9.91
C GLN A 523 -0.34 -23.63 -8.38
N THR A 524 -0.66 -22.49 -7.74
CA THR A 524 -0.90 -22.43 -6.29
C THR A 524 -2.06 -23.35 -5.90
N THR A 525 -3.22 -23.17 -6.55
CA THR A 525 -4.41 -24.02 -6.32
C THR A 525 -4.10 -25.49 -6.60
N HIS A 526 -3.41 -25.78 -7.71
CA HIS A 526 -3.08 -27.14 -8.12
C HIS A 526 -2.17 -27.85 -7.10
N ILE A 527 -1.16 -27.16 -6.56
CA ILE A 527 -0.29 -27.70 -5.52
C ILE A 527 -1.07 -27.94 -4.21
N GLU A 528 -1.92 -27.00 -3.79
CA GLU A 528 -2.71 -27.16 -2.57
C GLU A 528 -3.69 -28.34 -2.64
N GLU A 529 -4.38 -28.49 -3.77
CA GLU A 529 -5.29 -29.62 -4.01
C GLU A 529 -4.54 -30.96 -4.01
N SER A 530 -3.35 -31.00 -4.62
CA SER A 530 -2.52 -32.19 -4.61
C SER A 530 -1.96 -32.53 -3.22
N LEU A 531 -1.52 -31.54 -2.44
CA LEU A 531 -1.11 -31.74 -1.03
C LEU A 531 -2.26 -32.32 -0.20
N LYS A 532 -3.49 -31.82 -0.37
CA LYS A 532 -4.69 -32.37 0.30
C LYS A 532 -4.93 -33.83 -0.06
N LYS A 533 -4.83 -34.16 -1.35
CA LYS A 533 -5.08 -35.50 -1.86
C LYS A 533 -4.09 -36.53 -1.29
N GLU A 534 -2.83 -36.14 -1.14
CA GLU A 534 -1.76 -36.98 -0.59
C GLU A 534 -1.68 -36.94 0.96
N ASN A 535 -2.69 -36.38 1.64
CA ASN A 535 -2.73 -36.21 3.10
C ASN A 535 -1.50 -35.46 3.68
N LEU A 536 -0.91 -34.55 2.90
CA LEU A 536 0.17 -33.68 3.35
C LEU A 536 -0.39 -32.39 3.95
N ASN A 537 0.42 -31.73 4.78
CA ASN A 537 0.11 -30.42 5.31
C ASN A 537 0.00 -29.43 4.14
N TRP A 538 -1.20 -28.91 3.90
CA TRP A 538 -1.51 -28.01 2.80
C TRP A 538 -1.87 -26.59 3.28
N ALA A 539 -2.45 -26.48 4.48
CA ALA A 539 -2.91 -25.21 5.01
C ALA A 539 -1.73 -24.27 5.30
N ASP A 540 -1.83 -23.02 4.84
CA ASP A 540 -0.78 -22.01 5.01
C ASP A 540 0.58 -22.50 4.43
N LYS A 541 0.58 -23.19 3.28
CA LYS A 541 1.81 -23.71 2.65
C LYS A 541 2.16 -23.14 1.29
N CYS A 542 1.19 -22.86 0.42
CA CYS A 542 1.45 -22.42 -0.95
C CYS A 542 1.00 -20.97 -1.16
N PHE A 543 1.86 -20.14 -1.77
CA PHE A 543 1.61 -18.71 -1.96
C PHE A 543 2.05 -18.25 -3.35
N ASN A 544 1.40 -17.20 -3.86
CA ASN A 544 1.99 -16.42 -4.94
C ASN A 544 3.12 -15.52 -4.42
N VAL A 545 3.97 -15.03 -5.33
CA VAL A 545 5.10 -14.16 -4.98
C VAL A 545 4.63 -12.90 -4.24
N ASP A 546 3.55 -12.27 -4.71
CA ASP A 546 3.03 -11.02 -4.14
C ASP A 546 2.51 -11.19 -2.71
N ALA A 547 1.84 -12.29 -2.40
CA ALA A 547 1.33 -12.55 -1.05
C ALA A 547 2.44 -12.95 -0.06
N PHE A 548 3.60 -13.41 -0.56
CA PHE A 548 4.70 -13.84 0.30
C PHE A 548 5.66 -12.70 0.69
N GLN A 549 5.53 -11.52 0.07
CA GLN A 549 6.41 -10.40 0.40
C GLN A 549 6.17 -9.91 1.85
N GLY A 550 7.27 -9.71 2.58
CA GLY A 550 7.21 -9.27 3.98
C GLY A 550 6.87 -10.39 4.97
N PHE A 551 6.61 -11.62 4.52
CA PHE A 551 6.39 -12.75 5.41
C PHE A 551 7.68 -13.09 6.18
N PHE A 552 7.55 -13.33 7.49
CA PHE A 552 8.61 -13.86 8.33
C PHE A 552 8.47 -15.38 8.36
N PHE A 553 9.39 -16.07 7.69
CA PHE A 553 9.55 -17.51 7.80
C PHE A 553 10.86 -17.79 8.53
N PHE A 554 10.78 -18.41 9.71
CA PHE A 554 11.91 -18.85 10.52
C PHE A 554 11.80 -20.34 10.79
#